data_AF-A0A936W616-F1
#
_entry.id   AF-A0A936W616-F1
#
_cell.length_a   1.000
_cell.length_b   1.000
_cell.length_c   1.000
_cell.angle_alpha   90.00
_cell.angle_beta   90.00
_cell.angle_gamma   90.00
#
_symmetry.space_group_name_H-M   'P 1'
#
loop_
_entity.id
_entity.type
_entity.pdbx_description
1 polymer ?
#
loop_
_entity_poly.entity_id
_entity_poly.type
_entity_poly.pdbx_seq_one_letter_code
_entity_poly.pdbx_strand_id
1 'polypeptide(L)'
;MTTSKPFLPHYLFLIIACTAPFLSCKKDGNSNVLNGCCDTPAINATVGLGHVYVPNVFTPNGDGINDRLVVNGDQNIILIRSFRVSDKEGTTVFYAEDVTPNDPTNAWDGTVNAKYKNGVYSIVMVVEAFDNATATLQGKVCNYRCLDSGEEEPISGAGCQFPAQVLNGVYDPSLPSVESSGCFE
;
A
#
# COMPACT_ATOMS: atom_id res chain seq x y z
N MET A 1 20.44 -77.46 -23.13
CA MET A 1 20.05 -77.72 -21.73
C MET A 1 21.04 -77.02 -20.81
N THR A 2 20.56 -76.49 -19.69
CA THR A 2 21.28 -75.82 -18.59
C THR A 2 21.90 -74.43 -18.86
N THR A 3 21.03 -73.46 -18.62
CA THR A 3 21.21 -72.11 -18.04
C THR A 3 22.50 -71.80 -17.27
N SER A 4 23.09 -70.64 -17.53
CA SER A 4 23.55 -69.70 -16.47
C SER A 4 23.66 -68.27 -17.00
N LYS A 5 22.89 -67.35 -16.40
CA LYS A 5 23.18 -65.89 -16.26
C LYS A 5 24.30 -65.77 -15.20
N PRO A 6 25.14 -64.70 -15.12
CA PRO A 6 24.74 -63.30 -14.81
C PRO A 6 25.69 -62.27 -15.51
N PHE A 7 25.62 -60.93 -15.43
CA PHE A 7 25.52 -59.98 -14.31
C PHE A 7 25.18 -58.61 -14.93
N LEU A 8 24.18 -57.89 -14.41
CA LEU A 8 24.03 -56.44 -14.62
C LEU A 8 24.38 -55.74 -13.30
N PRO A 9 25.21 -54.69 -13.28
CA PRO A 9 25.52 -53.98 -12.06
C PRO A 9 24.31 -53.13 -11.63
N HIS A 10 23.89 -53.34 -10.39
CA HIS A 10 22.91 -52.53 -9.68
C HIS A 10 23.50 -51.14 -9.46
N TYR A 11 22.98 -50.13 -10.16
CA TYR A 11 23.20 -48.73 -9.80
C TYR A 11 22.44 -48.46 -8.50
N LEU A 12 23.18 -48.40 -7.40
CA LEU A 12 22.70 -47.96 -6.10
C LEU A 12 22.52 -46.44 -6.15
N PHE A 13 21.33 -45.97 -6.52
CA PHE A 13 20.94 -44.58 -6.32
C PHE A 13 20.72 -44.35 -4.81
N LEU A 14 21.70 -43.72 -4.17
CA LEU A 14 21.57 -43.13 -2.84
C LEU A 14 20.53 -41.99 -2.92
N ILE A 15 19.28 -42.31 -2.62
CA ILE A 15 18.25 -41.31 -2.34
C ILE A 15 18.59 -40.76 -0.96
N ILE A 16 19.33 -39.65 -0.92
CA ILE A 16 19.48 -38.86 0.30
C ILE A 16 18.09 -38.29 0.58
N ALA A 17 17.33 -38.99 1.42
CA ALA A 17 16.14 -38.42 2.04
C ALA A 17 16.63 -37.25 2.89
N CYS A 18 16.49 -36.03 2.35
CA CYS A 18 16.58 -34.81 3.14
C CYS A 18 15.36 -34.82 4.07
N THR A 19 15.46 -35.56 5.17
CA THR A 19 14.57 -35.39 6.32
C THR A 19 15.00 -34.11 7.03
N ALA A 20 14.82 -32.98 6.35
CA ALA A 20 14.73 -31.73 7.06
C ALA A 20 13.49 -31.89 7.95
N PRO A 21 13.61 -31.93 9.30
CA PRO A 21 12.45 -31.71 10.11
C PRO A 21 11.88 -30.39 9.62
N PHE A 22 10.61 -30.38 9.23
CA PHE A 22 9.90 -29.15 8.92
C PHE A 22 10.17 -28.22 10.10
N LEU A 23 11.10 -27.27 9.95
CA LEU A 23 11.07 -26.07 10.76
C LEU A 23 9.77 -25.42 10.32
N SER A 24 8.70 -25.82 11.02
CA SER A 24 7.48 -25.07 11.10
C SER A 24 7.94 -23.71 11.58
N CYS A 25 8.07 -22.77 10.64
CA CYS A 25 7.99 -21.36 10.99
C CYS A 25 6.63 -21.25 11.67
N LYS A 26 6.63 -21.15 13.00
CA LYS A 26 5.48 -20.61 13.71
C LYS A 26 5.24 -19.26 13.02
N LYS A 27 4.13 -19.15 12.29
CA LYS A 27 3.56 -17.84 12.04
C LYS A 27 3.29 -17.29 13.42
N ASP A 28 4.08 -16.32 13.85
CA ASP A 28 3.72 -15.52 15.00
C ASP A 28 2.30 -15.04 14.76
N GLY A 29 1.39 -15.40 15.67
CA GLY A 29 -0.05 -15.17 15.55
C GLY A 29 -0.46 -13.70 15.56
N ASN A 30 0.51 -12.80 15.43
CA ASN A 30 0.30 -11.37 15.27
C ASN A 30 1.09 -10.91 14.02
N SER A 31 0.55 -11.23 12.84
CA SER A 31 0.92 -10.48 11.64
C SER A 31 0.43 -9.06 11.87
N ASN A 32 1.30 -8.19 12.38
CA ASN A 32 0.96 -6.78 12.52
C ASN A 32 0.56 -6.29 11.11
N VAL A 33 -0.74 -6.06 10.91
CA VAL A 33 -1.31 -5.67 9.60
C VAL A 33 -0.79 -4.32 9.12
N LEU A 34 -0.20 -3.55 10.05
CA LEU A 34 0.46 -2.27 9.83
C LEU A 34 1.98 -2.39 9.62
N ASN A 35 2.54 -3.61 9.61
CA ASN A 35 3.93 -3.80 9.25
C ASN A 35 4.17 -3.32 7.82
N GLY A 36 5.14 -2.44 7.64
CA GLY A 36 5.42 -1.79 6.36
C GLY A 36 4.61 -0.52 6.09
N CYS A 37 3.79 -0.06 7.04
CA CYS A 37 3.24 1.28 6.98
C CYS A 37 4.38 2.29 6.94
N CYS A 38 4.29 3.25 6.01
CA CYS A 38 5.28 4.31 5.81
C CYS A 38 6.69 3.87 5.34
N ASP A 39 6.96 2.57 5.19
CA ASP A 39 8.23 2.05 4.62
C ASP A 39 8.43 2.43 3.15
N THR A 40 7.33 2.61 2.41
CA THR A 40 7.36 3.05 1.01
C THR A 40 7.00 4.53 0.97
N PRO A 41 7.80 5.38 0.30
CA PRO A 41 7.48 6.80 0.18
C PRO A 41 6.17 7.00 -0.57
N ALA A 42 5.52 8.12 -0.27
CA ALA A 42 4.39 8.63 -1.02
C ALA A 42 4.72 8.76 -2.51
N ILE A 43 3.68 8.70 -3.34
CA ILE A 43 3.83 9.07 -4.74
C ILE A 43 4.03 10.59 -4.78
N ASN A 44 5.18 11.03 -5.29
CA ASN A 44 5.47 12.43 -5.56
C ASN A 44 6.13 12.50 -6.94
N ALA A 45 5.31 12.68 -7.97
CA ALA A 45 5.68 12.42 -9.36
C ALA A 45 5.39 13.59 -10.28
N THR A 46 6.14 13.68 -11.38
CA THR A 46 5.87 14.62 -12.48
C THR A 46 5.22 13.85 -13.63
N VAL A 47 4.12 14.38 -14.16
CA VAL A 47 3.38 13.84 -15.32
C VAL A 47 3.21 14.96 -16.32
N GLY A 48 3.92 14.90 -17.45
CA GLY A 48 3.98 16.03 -18.38
C GLY A 48 4.51 17.29 -17.70
N LEU A 49 3.70 18.34 -17.71
CA LEU A 49 3.96 19.61 -17.02
C LEU A 49 3.42 19.69 -15.58
N GLY A 50 2.75 18.65 -15.08
CA GLY A 50 2.10 18.67 -13.78
C GLY A 50 2.76 17.80 -12.73
N HIS A 51 2.43 18.10 -11.47
CA HIS A 51 2.88 17.38 -10.29
C HIS A 51 1.72 16.71 -9.59
N VAL A 52 1.97 15.49 -9.10
CA VAL A 52 1.00 14.65 -8.40
C VAL A 52 1.60 14.20 -7.07
N TYR A 53 0.80 14.33 -6.02
CA TYR A 53 1.09 13.81 -4.70
C TYR A 53 -0.02 12.86 -4.22
N VAL A 54 0.34 11.65 -3.81
CA VAL A 54 -0.56 10.72 -3.12
C VAL A 54 0.10 10.27 -1.82
N PRO A 55 -0.52 10.54 -0.66
CA PRO A 55 0.06 10.21 0.64
C PRO A 55 0.23 8.69 0.80
N ASN A 56 1.20 8.28 1.61
CA ASN A 56 1.45 6.87 1.92
C ASN A 56 0.79 6.42 3.22
N VAL A 57 0.10 7.33 3.93
CA VAL A 57 -0.72 7.02 5.10
C VAL A 57 -1.88 8.01 5.21
N PHE A 58 -3.00 7.55 5.74
CA PHE A 58 -4.14 8.38 6.10
C PHE A 58 -4.89 7.73 7.29
N THR A 59 -5.66 8.53 8.02
CA THR A 59 -6.16 8.23 9.36
C THR A 59 -7.68 8.44 9.40
N PRO A 60 -8.49 7.49 8.90
CA PRO A 60 -9.95 7.65 8.82
C PRO A 60 -10.64 7.48 10.18
N ASN A 61 -10.33 8.37 11.12
CA ASN A 61 -10.82 8.38 12.49
C ASN A 61 -12.09 9.25 12.66
N GLY A 62 -12.40 10.11 11.69
CA GLY A 62 -13.57 10.98 11.63
C GLY A 62 -13.37 12.36 12.27
N ASP A 63 -12.14 12.82 12.47
CA ASP A 63 -11.85 14.15 13.01
C ASP A 63 -11.82 15.27 11.95
N GLY A 64 -11.95 14.93 10.67
CA GLY A 64 -11.94 15.82 9.52
C GLY A 64 -10.55 16.06 8.92
N ILE A 65 -9.49 15.50 9.49
CA ILE A 65 -8.11 15.65 9.08
C ILE A 65 -7.59 14.29 8.59
N ASN A 66 -6.95 14.28 7.42
CA ASN A 66 -6.37 13.07 6.82
C ASN A 66 -7.32 11.83 6.75
N ASP A 67 -8.63 12.05 6.79
CA ASP A 67 -9.63 10.98 6.82
C ASP A 67 -9.79 10.21 5.50
N ARG A 68 -9.20 10.73 4.42
CA ARG A 68 -9.38 10.20 3.07
C ARG A 68 -8.06 10.16 2.33
N LEU A 69 -7.90 9.12 1.52
CA LEU A 69 -6.83 9.01 0.56
C LEU A 69 -7.15 9.83 -0.70
N VAL A 70 -6.76 11.10 -0.67
CA VAL A 70 -6.95 12.04 -1.77
C VAL A 70 -5.74 12.02 -2.70
N VAL A 71 -6.00 11.98 -4.02
CA VAL A 71 -4.97 12.22 -5.04
C VAL A 71 -4.87 13.72 -5.27
N ASN A 72 -3.75 14.31 -4.89
CA ASN A 72 -3.49 15.73 -5.06
C ASN A 72 -2.73 15.99 -6.35
N GLY A 73 -3.09 17.06 -7.06
CA GLY A 73 -2.44 17.47 -8.28
C GLY A 73 -2.32 18.98 -8.34
N ASP A 74 -1.27 19.49 -8.98
CA ASP A 74 -1.20 20.91 -9.31
C ASP A 74 -2.20 21.28 -10.41
N GLN A 75 -2.23 22.56 -10.79
CA GLN A 75 -3.13 23.07 -11.83
C GLN A 75 -2.89 22.45 -13.22
N ASN A 76 -1.78 21.73 -13.43
CA ASN A 76 -1.44 21.11 -14.71
C ASN A 76 -1.90 19.64 -14.78
N ILE A 77 -2.50 19.08 -13.73
CA ILE A 77 -3.16 17.77 -13.77
C ILE A 77 -4.64 17.96 -14.09
N ILE A 78 -5.12 17.34 -15.18
CA ILE A 78 -6.54 17.42 -15.57
C ILE A 78 -7.35 16.41 -14.78
N LEU A 79 -6.92 15.15 -14.78
CA LEU A 79 -7.79 14.04 -14.40
C LEU A 79 -7.01 12.81 -13.97
N ILE A 80 -7.56 12.08 -13.00
CA ILE A 80 -7.13 10.72 -12.69
C ILE A 80 -8.11 9.77 -13.38
N ARG A 81 -7.71 9.26 -14.54
CA ARG A 81 -8.53 8.41 -15.43
C ARG A 81 -9.02 7.16 -14.72
N SER A 82 -8.16 6.54 -13.93
CA SER A 82 -8.52 5.42 -13.05
C SER A 82 -7.72 5.48 -11.77
N PHE A 83 -8.35 5.14 -10.66
CA PHE A 83 -7.73 5.05 -9.35
C PHE A 83 -8.19 3.76 -8.66
N ARG A 84 -7.25 2.83 -8.51
CA ARG A 84 -7.48 1.50 -7.94
C ARG A 84 -6.68 1.33 -6.65
N VAL A 85 -7.34 0.86 -5.60
CA VAL A 85 -6.71 0.39 -4.36
C VAL A 85 -6.99 -1.10 -4.19
N SER A 86 -5.96 -1.88 -3.89
CA SER A 86 -6.06 -3.32 -3.69
C SER A 86 -5.49 -3.76 -2.35
N ASP A 87 -6.07 -4.79 -1.75
CA ASP A 87 -5.52 -5.44 -0.56
C ASP A 87 -4.23 -6.23 -0.87
N LYS A 88 -3.66 -6.86 0.16
CA LYS A 88 -2.42 -7.64 0.05
C LYS A 88 -2.54 -8.88 -0.84
N GLU A 89 -3.76 -9.39 -1.05
CA GLU A 89 -4.06 -10.49 -1.98
C GLU A 89 -4.26 -10.00 -3.43
N GLY A 90 -4.28 -8.69 -3.66
CA GLY A 90 -4.51 -8.07 -4.97
C GLY A 90 -5.99 -7.87 -5.33
N THR A 91 -6.89 -8.11 -4.37
CA THR A 91 -8.33 -7.85 -4.54
C THR A 91 -8.58 -6.36 -4.52
N THR A 92 -9.30 -5.84 -5.52
CA THR A 92 -9.72 -4.44 -5.52
C THR A 92 -10.67 -4.16 -4.37
N VAL A 93 -10.32 -3.21 -3.51
CA VAL A 93 -11.17 -2.76 -2.40
C VAL A 93 -11.79 -1.39 -2.64
N PHE A 94 -11.19 -0.60 -3.54
CA PHE A 94 -11.71 0.67 -4.00
C PHE A 94 -11.34 0.89 -5.48
N TYR A 95 -12.28 1.44 -6.24
CA TYR A 95 -12.08 1.81 -7.62
C TYR A 95 -12.91 3.06 -7.97
N ALA A 96 -12.29 4.01 -8.65
CA ALA A 96 -12.95 5.17 -9.20
C ALA A 96 -12.35 5.51 -10.58
N GLU A 97 -13.16 6.15 -11.42
CA GLU A 97 -12.77 6.63 -12.76
C GLU A 97 -13.04 8.12 -12.85
N ASP A 98 -12.29 8.78 -13.73
CA ASP A 98 -12.42 10.21 -14.01
C ASP A 98 -12.48 11.09 -12.73
N VAL A 99 -11.58 10.80 -11.78
CA VAL A 99 -11.50 11.52 -10.50
C VAL A 99 -10.84 12.87 -10.72
N THR A 100 -11.50 13.92 -10.21
CA THR A 100 -10.94 15.27 -10.19
C THR A 100 -9.84 15.35 -9.12
N PRO A 101 -8.61 15.79 -9.44
CA PRO A 101 -7.54 15.96 -8.45
C PRO A 101 -7.95 16.93 -7.34
N ASN A 102 -7.45 16.70 -6.13
CA ASN A 102 -7.75 17.49 -4.92
C ASN A 102 -9.21 17.44 -4.45
N ASP A 103 -10.06 16.61 -5.05
CA ASP A 103 -11.46 16.44 -4.64
C ASP A 103 -11.62 15.24 -3.67
N PRO A 104 -12.00 15.47 -2.40
CA PRO A 104 -12.19 14.40 -1.43
C PRO A 104 -13.48 13.59 -1.65
N THR A 105 -14.40 14.02 -2.52
CA THR A 105 -15.69 13.32 -2.73
C THR A 105 -15.53 11.96 -3.40
N ASN A 106 -14.53 11.82 -4.27
CA ASN A 106 -14.20 10.58 -4.99
C ASN A 106 -12.89 9.95 -4.47
N ALA A 107 -12.60 10.16 -3.19
CA ALA A 107 -11.44 9.59 -2.49
C ALA A 107 -11.84 8.39 -1.64
N TRP A 108 -10.89 7.47 -1.42
CA TRP A 108 -11.11 6.31 -0.57
C TRP A 108 -11.11 6.72 0.92
N ASP A 109 -12.11 6.28 1.66
CA ASP A 109 -12.32 6.59 3.09
C ASP A 109 -11.77 5.49 4.03
N GLY A 110 -11.02 4.54 3.49
CA GLY A 110 -10.47 3.44 4.28
C GLY A 110 -11.47 2.34 4.64
N THR A 111 -12.67 2.34 4.06
CA THR A 111 -13.62 1.24 4.24
C THR A 111 -13.44 0.14 3.21
N VAL A 112 -13.63 -1.11 3.64
CA VAL A 112 -13.67 -2.30 2.79
C VAL A 112 -14.94 -3.07 3.14
N ASN A 113 -15.86 -3.20 2.18
CA ASN A 113 -17.20 -3.74 2.41
C ASN A 113 -17.93 -3.03 3.58
N ALA A 114 -17.92 -1.68 3.55
CA ALA A 114 -18.54 -0.80 4.55
C ALA A 114 -18.00 -0.94 5.99
N LYS A 115 -16.78 -1.47 6.16
CA LYS A 115 -16.11 -1.56 7.46
C LYS A 115 -14.69 -1.02 7.36
N TYR A 116 -14.26 -0.25 8.35
CA TYR A 116 -12.87 0.16 8.47
C TYR A 116 -11.95 -1.05 8.65
N LYS A 117 -10.83 -1.04 7.94
CA LYS A 117 -9.84 -2.12 8.01
C LYS A 117 -8.42 -1.57 7.91
N ASN A 118 -7.76 -1.55 9.06
CA ASN A 118 -6.36 -1.17 9.16
C ASN A 118 -5.48 -2.09 8.33
N GLY A 119 -4.49 -1.52 7.64
CA GLY A 119 -3.50 -2.28 6.90
C GLY A 119 -2.83 -1.52 5.76
N VAL A 120 -1.90 -2.20 5.08
CA VAL A 120 -1.19 -1.69 3.91
C VAL A 120 -1.86 -2.19 2.62
N TYR A 121 -2.09 -1.26 1.70
CA TYR A 121 -2.77 -1.47 0.43
C TYR A 121 -1.90 -1.00 -0.74
N SER A 122 -2.12 -1.57 -1.93
CA SER A 122 -1.43 -1.17 -3.16
C SER A 122 -2.29 -0.22 -3.98
N ILE A 123 -1.68 0.83 -4.53
CA ILE A 123 -2.33 1.80 -5.41
C ILE A 123 -1.82 1.61 -6.83
N VAL A 124 -2.74 1.66 -7.79
CA VAL A 124 -2.43 1.86 -9.21
C VAL A 124 -3.38 2.92 -9.74
N MET A 125 -2.85 3.92 -10.43
CA MET A 125 -3.65 4.97 -11.05
C MET A 125 -3.10 5.41 -12.39
N VAL A 126 -3.97 5.89 -13.27
CA VAL A 126 -3.59 6.52 -14.54
C VAL A 126 -3.92 8.01 -14.44
N VAL A 127 -2.89 8.84 -14.57
CA VAL A 127 -3.00 10.30 -14.47
C VAL A 127 -2.83 10.93 -15.84
N GLU A 128 -3.62 11.97 -16.12
CA GLU A 128 -3.55 12.79 -17.32
C GLU A 128 -3.30 14.26 -16.98
N ALA A 129 -2.30 14.85 -17.62
CA ALA A 129 -1.92 16.25 -17.51
C ALA A 129 -2.47 17.10 -18.67
N PHE A 130 -2.44 18.42 -18.52
CA PHE A 130 -3.01 19.39 -19.48
C PHE A 130 -2.38 19.38 -20.86
N ASP A 131 -1.15 18.90 -20.98
CA ASP A 131 -0.43 18.68 -22.24
C ASP A 131 -0.76 17.32 -22.89
N ASN A 132 -1.77 16.61 -22.40
CA ASN A 132 -2.16 15.24 -22.74
C ASN A 132 -1.12 14.17 -22.40
N ALA A 133 -0.09 14.51 -21.60
CA ALA A 133 0.81 13.49 -21.08
C ALA A 133 0.05 12.59 -20.11
N THR A 134 0.24 11.27 -20.24
CA THR A 134 -0.36 10.29 -19.35
C THR A 134 0.71 9.44 -18.67
N ALA A 135 0.51 9.11 -17.40
CA ALA A 135 1.40 8.21 -16.67
C ALA A 135 0.61 7.23 -15.80
N THR A 136 1.06 5.97 -15.76
CA THR A 136 0.62 5.01 -14.76
C THR A 136 1.52 5.12 -13.54
N LEU A 137 0.94 5.49 -12.41
CA LEU A 137 1.62 5.62 -11.13
C LEU A 137 1.21 4.47 -10.21
N GLN A 138 2.17 3.97 -9.43
CA GLN A 138 1.98 2.85 -8.51
C GLN A 138 2.64 3.18 -7.17
N GLY A 139 2.03 2.73 -6.09
CA GLY A 139 2.52 2.98 -4.74
C GLY A 139 1.84 2.11 -3.71
N LYS A 140 2.10 2.41 -2.45
CA LYS A 140 1.44 1.78 -1.30
C LYS A 140 0.88 2.85 -0.38
N VAL A 141 -0.16 2.49 0.34
CA VAL A 141 -0.80 3.35 1.34
C VAL A 141 -1.17 2.54 2.58
N CYS A 142 -0.90 3.12 3.74
CA CYS A 142 -1.37 2.64 5.03
C CYS A 142 -2.71 3.28 5.34
N ASN A 143 -3.75 2.46 5.49
CA ASN A 143 -5.01 2.85 6.10
C ASN A 143 -4.87 2.56 7.60
N TYR A 144 -4.75 3.60 8.42
CA TYR A 144 -4.54 3.45 9.85
C TYR A 144 -5.56 4.28 10.62
N ARG A 145 -6.70 3.68 10.91
CA ARG A 145 -7.73 4.26 11.77
C ARG A 145 -7.25 4.23 13.22
N CYS A 146 -6.47 5.23 13.60
CA CYS A 146 -6.07 5.42 14.98
C CYS A 146 -7.24 5.97 15.81
N LEU A 147 -7.58 5.27 16.88
CA LEU A 147 -8.59 5.71 17.85
C LEU A 147 -7.93 5.89 19.22
N ASP A 148 -8.30 6.94 19.95
CA ASP A 148 -7.82 7.21 21.32
C ASP A 148 -8.21 6.14 22.35
N SER A 149 -8.85 5.03 21.94
CA SER A 149 -9.20 3.91 22.80
C SER A 149 -8.00 3.08 23.26
N GLY A 150 -6.81 3.30 22.70
CA GLY A 150 -5.55 2.70 23.18
C GLY A 150 -5.47 1.18 22.99
N GLU A 151 -6.24 0.63 22.05
CA GLU A 151 -6.25 -0.81 21.76
C GLU A 151 -5.21 -1.22 20.72
N GLU A 152 -4.61 -0.25 20.00
CA GLU A 152 -3.61 -0.48 18.97
C GLU A 152 -2.28 0.15 19.39
N GLU A 153 -1.19 -0.60 19.28
CA GLU A 153 0.16 -0.06 19.47
C GLU A 153 0.40 1.03 18.40
N PRO A 154 0.98 2.18 18.78
CA PRO A 154 1.33 3.22 17.82
C PRO A 154 2.31 2.68 16.78
N ILE A 155 2.25 3.23 15.56
CA ILE A 155 3.22 2.91 14.52
C ILE A 155 4.34 3.95 14.51
N SER A 156 5.52 3.58 14.01
CA SER A 156 6.57 4.57 13.75
C SER A 156 6.04 5.65 12.81
N GLY A 157 6.10 6.91 13.21
CA GLY A 157 5.78 8.05 12.34
C GLY A 157 6.84 8.32 11.27
N ALA A 158 8.02 7.72 11.37
CA ALA A 158 9.10 7.92 10.42
C ALA A 158 8.71 7.53 8.99
N GLY A 159 8.89 8.45 8.04
CA GLY A 159 8.55 8.23 6.64
C GLY A 159 7.07 8.36 6.30
N CYS A 160 6.20 8.59 7.29
CA CYS A 160 4.79 8.85 7.06
C CYS A 160 4.60 10.24 6.43
N GLN A 161 3.81 10.27 5.36
CA GLN A 161 3.52 11.47 4.57
C GLN A 161 2.00 11.53 4.40
N PHE A 162 1.40 12.56 4.99
CA PHE A 162 -0.04 12.67 5.21
C PHE A 162 -0.74 13.56 4.16
N PRO A 163 -2.06 13.37 3.93
CA PRO A 163 -2.85 14.22 3.04
C PRO A 163 -2.68 15.73 3.30
N ALA A 164 -2.56 16.16 4.56
CA ALA A 164 -2.39 17.57 4.94
C ALA A 164 -1.03 18.18 4.56
N GLN A 165 -0.03 17.37 4.20
CA GLN A 165 1.35 17.80 3.92
C GLN A 165 1.58 18.07 2.44
N VAL A 166 0.66 18.78 1.80
CA VAL A 166 0.71 19.07 0.36
C VAL A 166 0.54 20.57 0.10
N LEU A 167 1.35 21.11 -0.79
CA LEU A 167 1.23 22.46 -1.32
C LEU A 167 1.34 22.42 -2.84
N ASN A 168 0.30 22.89 -3.55
CA ASN A 168 0.24 22.90 -5.01
C ASN A 168 0.57 21.52 -5.63
N GLY A 169 -0.02 20.44 -5.11
CA GLY A 169 0.19 19.08 -5.62
C GLY A 169 1.58 18.48 -5.32
N VAL A 170 2.41 19.16 -4.52
CA VAL A 170 3.75 18.69 -4.13
C VAL A 170 3.79 18.47 -2.63
N TYR A 171 4.42 17.36 -2.21
CA TYR A 171 4.67 17.09 -0.80
C TYR A 171 5.55 18.17 -0.16
N ASP A 172 5.12 18.71 0.99
CA ASP A 172 5.87 19.69 1.77
C ASP A 172 6.10 19.17 3.21
N PRO A 173 7.32 18.73 3.55
CA PRO A 173 7.63 18.21 4.89
C PRO A 173 7.65 19.29 5.98
N SER A 174 7.59 20.58 5.64
CA SER A 174 7.49 21.65 6.62
C SER A 174 6.08 21.81 7.18
N LEU A 175 5.07 21.26 6.49
CA LEU A 175 3.70 21.22 6.96
C LEU A 175 3.54 20.12 8.02
N PRO A 176 2.85 20.39 9.14
CA PRO A 176 2.56 19.36 10.14
C PRO A 176 1.57 18.33 9.58
N SER A 177 1.62 17.09 10.08
CA SER A 177 0.60 16.08 9.80
C SER A 177 -0.78 16.45 10.37
N VAL A 178 -0.77 17.18 11.50
CA VAL A 178 -1.96 17.54 12.30
C VAL A 178 -2.64 16.32 12.93
N GLU A 179 -1.94 15.19 13.01
CA GLU A 179 -2.37 13.98 13.72
C GLU A 179 -2.08 14.05 15.23
N SER A 180 -2.87 13.32 16.03
CA SER A 180 -2.65 13.22 17.47
C SER A 180 -1.37 12.40 17.78
N SER A 181 -0.62 12.83 18.81
CA SER A 181 0.66 12.21 19.18
C SER A 181 0.53 10.82 19.81
N GLY A 182 -0.70 10.33 20.06
CA GLY A 182 -0.93 9.00 20.63
C GLY A 182 -0.90 7.87 19.60
N CYS A 183 -0.91 8.21 18.31
CA CYS A 183 -1.02 7.28 17.19
C CYS A 183 0.33 6.92 16.56
N PHE A 184 1.33 7.79 16.75
CA PHE A 184 2.61 7.72 16.08
C PHE A 184 3.75 7.94 17.08
N GLU A 185 4.75 7.05 17.06
CA GLU A 185 6.01 7.19 17.82
C GLU A 185 7.09 7.95 17.03
#